data_AF-A0A2E1S7A0-F1
#
_entry.id   AF-A0A2E1S7A0-F1
#
_cell.length_a   1.000
_cell.length_b   1.000
_cell.length_c   1.000
_cell.angle_alpha   90.00
_cell.angle_beta   90.00
_cell.angle_gamma   90.00
#
_symmetry.space_group_name_H-M   'P 1'
#
loop_
_entity.id
_entity.type
_entity.pdbx_description
1 polymer ?
#
loop_
_entity_poly.entity_id
_entity_poly.type
_entity_poly.pdbx_seq_one_letter_code
_entity_poly.pdbx_strand_id
1 'polypeptide(L)'
;MGIIGYMNERLQQHLSNQVGRYDDTYNPNCVGDCFQSKGTPTILFECGQSGEDYDREVTRKWFSFSVVEALQCIANNSFKPSVYHSIPEVEKSYSDILIHHVPYQGAQISMALNYKEKLISNRIVFEPTLYSKGDLSRLNAHKIIDLNNLDGLSLDDLDDIAFIKKISNMLDLTHYSH
;
A
#
# COMPACT_ATOMS: atom_id res chain seq x y z
N MET A 1 -7.85 -22.43 -4.66
CA MET A 1 -8.60 -21.15 -4.63
C MET A 1 -9.81 -21.16 -3.70
N GLY A 2 -10.49 -22.30 -3.46
CA GLY A 2 -11.68 -22.33 -2.58
C GLY A 2 -11.44 -21.96 -1.11
N ILE A 3 -10.22 -22.15 -0.58
CA ILE A 3 -9.86 -21.70 0.78
C ILE A 3 -9.85 -20.17 0.85
N ILE A 4 -9.25 -19.49 -0.13
CA ILE A 4 -9.20 -18.02 -0.21
C ILE A 4 -10.61 -17.43 -0.32
N GLY A 5 -11.48 -18.03 -1.15
CA GLY A 5 -12.87 -17.59 -1.26
C GLY A 5 -13.63 -17.69 0.07
N TYR A 6 -13.41 -18.76 0.85
CA TYR A 6 -13.98 -18.90 2.19
C TYR A 6 -13.42 -17.83 3.15
N MET A 7 -12.10 -17.66 3.20
CA MET A 7 -11.45 -16.63 4.02
C MET A 7 -12.00 -15.24 3.72
N ASN A 8 -12.16 -14.88 2.44
CA ASN A 8 -12.72 -13.59 2.05
C ASN A 8 -14.14 -13.42 2.58
N GLU A 9 -15.04 -14.39 2.39
CA GLU A 9 -16.41 -14.31 2.89
C GLU A 9 -16.47 -14.04 4.41
N ARG A 10 -15.56 -14.64 5.18
CA ARG A 10 -15.46 -14.46 6.63
C ARG A 10 -14.86 -13.11 6.99
N LEU A 11 -13.81 -12.68 6.28
CA LEU A 11 -13.19 -11.36 6.48
C LEU A 11 -14.15 -10.23 6.14
N GLN A 12 -14.95 -10.32 5.08
CA GLN A 12 -15.90 -9.27 4.68
C GLN A 12 -16.97 -8.96 5.73
N GLN A 13 -17.23 -9.90 6.67
CA GLN A 13 -18.11 -9.67 7.83
C GLN A 13 -17.53 -8.67 8.83
N HIS A 14 -16.23 -8.39 8.74
CA HIS A 14 -15.51 -7.50 9.65
C HIS A 14 -14.69 -6.40 8.95
N LEU A 15 -14.22 -6.65 7.73
CA LEU A 15 -13.33 -5.82 6.92
C LEU A 15 -13.93 -5.60 5.54
N SER A 16 -15.05 -4.87 5.49
CA SER A 16 -15.76 -4.61 4.24
C SER A 16 -14.88 -3.87 3.24
N ASN A 17 -14.75 -4.44 2.03
CA ASN A 17 -13.99 -3.88 0.90
C ASN A 17 -12.49 -3.64 1.15
N GLN A 18 -11.88 -4.36 2.10
CA GLN A 18 -10.45 -4.24 2.43
C GLN A 18 -9.63 -5.50 2.08
N VAL A 19 -10.14 -6.34 1.17
CA VAL A 19 -9.45 -7.54 0.68
C VAL A 19 -9.31 -7.43 -0.83
N GLY A 20 -8.08 -7.52 -1.32
CA GLY A 20 -7.76 -7.56 -2.74
C GLY A 20 -6.97 -8.82 -3.09
N ARG A 21 -7.01 -9.22 -4.37
CA ARG A 21 -6.18 -10.30 -4.91
C ARG A 21 -5.04 -9.74 -5.74
N TYR A 22 -3.88 -10.37 -5.67
CA TYR A 22 -2.78 -10.06 -6.58
C TYR A 22 -3.05 -10.64 -7.97
N ASP A 23 -2.28 -10.17 -8.96
CA ASP A 23 -2.21 -10.81 -10.27
C ASP A 23 -1.72 -12.26 -10.10
N ASP A 24 -2.49 -13.20 -10.67
CA ASP A 24 -2.21 -14.65 -10.62
C ASP A 24 -1.21 -15.09 -11.71
N THR A 25 -0.54 -14.14 -12.38
CA THR A 25 0.50 -14.43 -13.36
C THR A 25 1.68 -15.16 -12.73
N TYR A 26 1.95 -16.36 -13.22
CA TYR A 26 3.04 -17.21 -12.77
C TYR A 26 4.42 -16.54 -12.92
N ASN A 27 5.20 -16.56 -11.84
CA ASN A 27 6.58 -16.14 -11.81
C ASN A 27 7.44 -17.17 -11.03
N PRO A 28 8.30 -17.96 -11.71
CA PRO A 28 9.08 -19.01 -11.05
C PRO A 28 10.09 -18.49 -10.03
N ASN A 29 10.41 -17.19 -10.07
CA ASN A 29 11.31 -16.55 -9.12
C ASN A 29 10.60 -16.15 -7.81
N CYS A 30 9.27 -16.21 -7.77
CA CYS A 30 8.49 -15.97 -6.56
C CYS A 30 8.45 -17.21 -5.68
N VAL A 31 8.54 -17.01 -4.37
CA VAL A 31 8.59 -18.09 -3.37
C VAL A 31 7.35 -18.99 -3.46
N GLY A 32 6.17 -18.40 -3.64
CA GLY A 32 4.90 -19.14 -3.76
C GLY A 32 4.90 -20.12 -4.92
N ASP A 33 5.17 -19.63 -6.13
CA ASP A 33 5.23 -20.46 -7.35
C ASP A 33 6.36 -21.48 -7.33
N CYS A 34 7.49 -21.15 -6.67
CA CYS A 34 8.57 -22.11 -6.46
C CYS A 34 8.09 -23.30 -5.61
N PHE A 35 7.33 -23.07 -4.54
CA PHE A 35 6.79 -24.17 -3.73
C PHE A 35 5.69 -24.95 -4.46
N GLN A 36 4.80 -24.25 -5.17
CA GLN A 36 3.76 -24.90 -5.97
C GLN A 36 4.35 -25.79 -7.07
N SER A 37 5.37 -25.32 -7.80
CA SER A 37 6.05 -26.11 -8.84
C SER A 37 6.76 -27.36 -8.29
N LYS A 38 7.13 -27.35 -7.01
CA LYS A 38 7.67 -28.51 -6.27
C LYS A 38 6.58 -29.42 -5.69
N GLY A 39 5.31 -29.20 -6.02
CA GLY A 39 4.18 -30.02 -5.56
C GLY A 39 3.70 -29.70 -4.14
N THR A 40 4.11 -28.57 -3.56
CA THR A 40 3.65 -28.14 -2.22
C THR A 40 2.43 -27.23 -2.36
N PRO A 41 1.24 -27.64 -1.86
CA PRO A 41 0.08 -26.75 -1.83
C PRO A 41 0.39 -25.48 -1.05
N THR A 42 0.25 -24.32 -1.69
CA THR A 42 0.68 -23.04 -1.13
C THR A 42 -0.43 -22.01 -1.28
N ILE A 43 -0.75 -21.31 -0.19
CA ILE A 43 -1.59 -20.12 -0.19
C ILE A 43 -0.70 -18.96 0.24
N LEU A 44 -0.64 -17.93 -0.59
CA LEU A 44 -0.01 -16.67 -0.24
C LEU A 44 -1.12 -15.67 0.08
N PHE A 45 -1.05 -15.07 1.25
CA PHE A 45 -1.81 -13.89 1.58
C PHE A 45 -0.93 -12.99 2.44
N GLU A 46 -0.99 -11.70 2.15
CA GLU A 46 -0.22 -10.67 2.81
C GLU A 46 -1.19 -9.71 3.49
N CYS A 47 -0.87 -9.27 4.70
CA CYS A 47 -1.67 -8.26 5.38
C CYS A 47 -0.95 -6.91 5.27
N GLY A 48 -1.66 -5.93 4.71
CA GLY A 48 -1.19 -4.56 4.59
C GLY A 48 -1.25 -3.80 5.91
N GLN A 49 -1.30 -2.47 5.77
CA GLN A 49 -1.39 -1.53 6.86
C GLN A 49 -2.86 -1.25 7.23
N SER A 50 -3.17 -1.13 8.53
CA SER A 50 -4.51 -0.76 9.01
C SER A 50 -4.49 0.64 9.58
N GLY A 51 -4.80 1.66 8.78
CA GLY A 51 -4.72 3.06 9.20
C GLY A 51 -3.35 3.40 9.80
N GLU A 52 -3.34 4.02 10.98
CA GLU A 52 -2.12 4.40 11.72
C GLU A 52 -1.57 3.27 12.62
N ASP A 53 -2.03 2.01 12.49
CA ASP A 53 -1.55 0.86 13.27
C ASP A 53 -0.15 0.37 12.84
N TYR A 54 0.88 1.19 13.02
CA TYR A 54 2.26 0.84 12.61
C TYR A 54 2.86 -0.29 13.45
N ASP A 55 2.41 -0.43 14.70
CA ASP A 55 2.75 -1.57 15.56
C ASP A 55 2.11 -2.88 15.07
N ARG A 56 1.21 -2.82 14.09
CA ARG A 56 0.54 -3.94 13.43
C ARG A 56 -0.30 -4.80 14.37
N GLU A 57 -0.86 -4.25 15.44
CA GLU A 57 -1.73 -5.00 16.36
C GLU A 57 -3.02 -5.47 15.66
N VAL A 58 -3.68 -4.56 14.95
CA VAL A 58 -4.88 -4.80 14.17
C VAL A 58 -4.55 -5.70 12.99
N THR A 59 -3.45 -5.40 12.28
CA THR A 59 -2.98 -6.23 11.17
C THR A 59 -2.72 -7.69 11.63
N ARG A 60 -2.05 -7.89 12.78
CA ARG A 60 -1.81 -9.23 13.34
C ARG A 60 -3.10 -9.95 13.70
N LYS A 61 -4.07 -9.26 14.32
CA LYS A 61 -5.39 -9.84 14.60
C LYS A 61 -6.02 -10.43 13.34
N TRP A 62 -6.04 -9.68 12.24
CA TRP A 62 -6.66 -10.14 10.99
C TRP A 62 -5.85 -11.21 10.28
N PHE A 63 -4.51 -11.16 10.38
CA PHE A 63 -3.65 -12.24 9.91
C PHE A 63 -3.97 -13.55 10.64
N SER A 64 -4.00 -13.53 11.98
CA SER A 64 -4.34 -14.70 12.80
C SER A 64 -5.74 -15.21 12.52
N PHE A 65 -6.73 -14.31 12.41
CA PHE A 65 -8.09 -14.67 12.03
C PHE A 65 -8.14 -15.40 10.67
N SER A 66 -7.43 -14.87 9.67
CA SER A 66 -7.34 -15.47 8.33
C SER A 66 -6.75 -16.88 8.36
N VAL A 67 -5.68 -17.10 9.14
CA VAL A 67 -5.10 -18.44 9.34
C VAL A 67 -6.11 -19.41 9.96
N VAL A 68 -6.81 -18.97 11.01
CA VAL A 68 -7.80 -19.82 11.70
C VAL A 68 -8.95 -20.19 10.77
N GLU A 69 -9.51 -19.23 10.04
CA GLU A 69 -10.60 -19.49 9.09
C GLU A 69 -10.16 -20.39 7.92
N ALA A 70 -8.90 -20.28 7.46
CA ALA A 70 -8.33 -21.21 6.48
C ALA A 70 -8.28 -22.64 7.00
N LEU A 71 -7.81 -22.84 8.24
CA LEU A 71 -7.78 -24.15 8.88
C LEU A 71 -9.18 -24.72 9.12
N GLN A 72 -10.13 -23.89 9.53
CA GLN A 72 -11.54 -24.28 9.68
C GLN A 72 -12.16 -24.69 8.33
N CYS A 73 -11.86 -23.96 7.25
CA CYS A 73 -12.30 -24.33 5.90
C CYS A 73 -11.80 -25.72 5.51
N ILE A 74 -10.52 -26.02 5.78
CA ILE A 74 -9.90 -27.32 5.48
C ILE A 74 -10.55 -28.42 6.32
N ALA A 75 -10.63 -28.22 7.64
CA ALA A 75 -11.18 -29.21 8.58
C ALA A 75 -12.63 -29.58 8.25
N ASN A 76 -13.43 -28.62 7.78
CA ASN A 76 -14.85 -28.79 7.48
C ASN A 76 -15.16 -28.99 5.99
N ASN A 77 -14.15 -29.14 5.13
CA ASN A 77 -14.31 -29.23 3.66
C ASN A 77 -15.22 -28.14 3.05
N SER A 78 -15.18 -26.92 3.60
CA SER A 78 -16.15 -25.84 3.30
C SER A 78 -15.66 -24.88 2.20
N PHE A 79 -15.02 -25.41 1.16
CA PHE A 79 -14.37 -24.62 0.11
C PHE A 79 -15.36 -23.79 -0.72
N LYS A 80 -14.98 -22.53 -1.06
CA LYS A 80 -15.82 -21.59 -1.82
C LYS A 80 -15.09 -21.03 -3.06
N PRO A 81 -14.79 -21.85 -4.09
CA PRO A 81 -14.01 -21.40 -5.24
C PRO A 81 -14.70 -20.30 -6.07
N SER A 82 -16.04 -20.27 -6.11
CA SER A 82 -16.80 -19.24 -6.85
C SER A 82 -16.62 -17.84 -6.29
N VAL A 83 -16.37 -17.69 -4.98
CA VAL A 83 -16.18 -16.39 -4.31
C VAL A 83 -14.82 -15.78 -4.65
N TYR A 84 -13.84 -16.60 -5.04
CA TYR A 84 -12.49 -16.11 -5.34
C TYR A 84 -12.49 -15.02 -6.42
N HIS A 85 -13.26 -15.20 -7.49
CA HIS A 85 -13.31 -14.26 -8.61
C HIS A 85 -14.07 -12.97 -8.30
N SER A 86 -14.80 -12.88 -7.17
CA SER A 86 -15.41 -11.63 -6.74
C SER A 86 -14.46 -10.73 -5.95
N ILE A 87 -13.26 -11.21 -5.61
CA ILE A 87 -12.23 -10.40 -4.95
C ILE A 87 -11.64 -9.43 -5.98
N PRO A 88 -11.67 -8.11 -5.74
CA PRO A 88 -11.08 -7.14 -6.66
C PRO A 88 -9.56 -7.32 -6.75
N GLU A 89 -8.97 -7.08 -7.92
CA GLU A 89 -7.51 -7.05 -8.06
C GLU A 89 -6.94 -5.82 -7.37
N VAL A 90 -5.77 -5.98 -6.74
CA VAL A 90 -5.03 -4.86 -6.14
C VAL A 90 -4.49 -3.99 -7.28
N GLU A 91 -5.02 -2.77 -7.40
CA GLU A 91 -4.49 -1.78 -8.33
C GLU A 91 -3.22 -1.11 -7.76
N LYS A 92 -2.25 -0.83 -8.62
CA LYS A 92 -1.06 -0.02 -8.30
C LYS A 92 -1.38 1.48 -8.34
N SER A 93 -2.42 1.90 -7.64
CA SER A 93 -2.95 3.27 -7.66
C SER A 93 -2.65 4.06 -6.38
N TYR A 94 -1.66 3.63 -5.58
CA TYR A 94 -1.26 4.30 -4.35
C TYR A 94 0.19 4.83 -4.39
N SER A 95 0.39 5.98 -3.77
CA SER A 95 1.70 6.56 -3.40
C SER A 95 1.75 6.85 -1.90
N ASP A 96 2.92 7.14 -1.36
CA ASP A 96 3.00 7.48 0.07
C ASP A 96 2.45 8.87 0.35
N ILE A 97 2.79 9.84 -0.51
CA ILE A 97 2.37 11.24 -0.37
C ILE A 97 1.91 11.77 -1.71
N LEU A 98 0.72 12.36 -1.75
CA LEU A 98 0.22 13.11 -2.90
C LEU A 98 0.08 14.58 -2.54
N ILE A 99 0.81 15.44 -3.25
CA ILE A 99 0.82 16.88 -3.04
C ILE A 99 0.12 17.54 -4.22
N HIS A 100 -0.99 18.23 -3.96
CA HIS A 100 -1.74 18.99 -4.94
C HIS A 100 -1.32 20.46 -4.98
N HIS A 101 -1.60 21.09 -6.12
CA HIS A 101 -1.38 22.52 -6.37
C HIS A 101 0.08 22.96 -6.24
N VAL A 102 1.01 22.12 -6.68
CA VAL A 102 2.43 22.47 -6.71
C VAL A 102 2.72 23.46 -7.84
N PRO A 103 3.28 24.65 -7.55
CA PRO A 103 3.76 25.56 -8.58
C PRO A 103 4.86 24.90 -9.41
N TYR A 104 4.68 24.88 -10.73
CA TYR A 104 5.66 24.33 -11.67
C TYR A 104 5.53 25.04 -13.02
N GLN A 105 6.57 25.74 -13.45
CA GLN A 105 6.64 26.41 -14.76
C GLN A 105 5.42 27.32 -15.08
N GLY A 106 4.93 28.06 -14.08
CA GLY A 106 3.78 28.96 -14.25
C GLY A 106 2.40 28.28 -14.24
N ALA A 107 2.34 26.98 -13.96
CA ALA A 107 1.11 26.23 -13.75
C ALA A 107 1.08 25.55 -12.38
N GLN A 108 -0.03 24.90 -12.05
CA GLN A 108 -0.16 24.02 -10.88
C GLN A 108 -0.30 22.57 -11.34
N ILE A 109 0.49 21.70 -10.72
CA ILE A 109 0.46 20.25 -10.95
C ILE A 109 0.30 19.48 -9.64
N SER A 110 0.09 18.17 -9.73
CA SER A 110 0.22 17.27 -8.58
C SER A 110 1.58 16.58 -8.62
N MET A 111 2.17 16.31 -7.45
CA MET A 111 3.35 15.47 -7.29
C MET A 111 3.08 14.31 -6.33
N ALA A 112 3.41 13.11 -6.75
CA ALA A 112 3.39 11.91 -5.93
C ALA A 112 4.80 11.58 -5.48
N LEU A 113 4.97 11.32 -4.19
CA LEU A 113 6.22 10.91 -3.57
C LEU A 113 6.07 9.52 -2.96
N ASN A 114 7.11 8.71 -3.08
CA ASN A 114 7.26 7.48 -2.32
C ASN A 114 8.50 7.55 -1.43
N TYR A 115 8.43 6.91 -0.27
CA TYR A 115 9.56 6.79 0.62
C TYR A 115 10.55 5.74 0.13
N LYS A 116 11.82 6.12 0.11
CA LYS A 116 12.92 5.21 -0.10
C LYS A 116 13.61 4.95 1.25
N GLU A 117 13.61 3.68 1.66
CA GLU A 117 14.39 3.24 2.81
C GLU A 117 15.89 3.36 2.53
N LYS A 118 16.61 4.00 3.46
CA LYS A 118 18.06 4.10 3.48
C LYS A 118 18.61 3.71 4.84
N LEU A 119 19.61 2.85 4.84
CA LEU A 119 20.37 2.54 6.06
C LEU A 119 21.45 3.61 6.26
N ILE A 120 21.27 4.46 7.27
CA ILE A 120 22.22 5.52 7.63
C ILE A 120 22.57 5.35 9.11
N SER A 121 23.86 5.14 9.41
CA SER A 121 24.36 5.01 10.79
C SER A 121 23.59 3.97 11.63
N ASN A 122 23.35 2.78 11.06
CA ASN A 122 22.57 1.69 11.67
C ASN A 122 21.11 2.04 12.01
N ARG A 123 20.54 3.08 11.39
CA ARG A 123 19.12 3.41 11.47
C ARG A 123 18.51 3.43 10.08
N ILE A 124 17.28 2.94 9.98
CA ILE A 124 16.49 3.05 8.75
C ILE A 124 15.92 4.47 8.72
N VAL A 125 16.18 5.18 7.63
CA VAL A 125 15.66 6.52 7.35
C VAL A 125 14.81 6.42 6.09
N PHE A 126 13.64 7.04 6.12
CA PHE A 126 12.73 7.09 4.98
C PHE A 126 12.88 8.46 4.30
N GLU A 127 13.41 8.46 3.08
CA GLU A 127 13.58 9.69 2.30
C GLU A 127 12.48 9.77 1.23
N PRO A 128 11.65 10.84 1.21
CA PRO A 128 10.70 11.07 0.12
C PRO A 128 11.42 11.22 -1.22
N THR A 129 10.95 10.49 -2.22
CA THR A 129 11.48 10.52 -3.59
C THR A 129 10.35 10.72 -4.59
N LEU A 130 10.60 11.48 -5.66
CA LEU A 130 9.60 11.72 -6.69
C LEU A 130 9.20 10.40 -7.37
N TYR A 131 7.93 10.05 -7.28
CA TYR A 131 7.35 8.91 -8.00
C TYR A 131 6.77 9.35 -9.34
N SER A 132 5.95 10.41 -9.36
CA SER A 132 5.33 10.95 -10.58
C SER A 132 4.89 12.40 -10.39
N LYS A 133 4.65 13.13 -11.50
CA LYS A 133 4.13 14.50 -11.48
C LYS A 133 3.24 14.80 -12.69
N GLY A 134 2.29 15.71 -12.54
CA GLY A 134 1.35 16.12 -13.59
C GLY A 134 -0.12 15.95 -13.17
N ASP A 135 -0.96 15.42 -14.06
CA ASP A 135 -2.32 14.98 -13.73
C ASP A 135 -2.25 13.60 -13.07
N LEU A 136 -2.55 13.59 -11.76
CA LEU A 136 -2.55 12.40 -10.92
C LEU A 136 -3.94 12.12 -10.33
N SER A 137 -5.01 12.52 -11.04
CA SER A 137 -6.41 12.35 -10.61
C SER A 137 -6.85 10.90 -10.31
N ARG A 138 -6.12 9.91 -10.83
CA ARG A 138 -6.37 8.48 -10.61
C ARG A 138 -5.50 7.87 -9.50
N LEU A 139 -4.61 8.66 -8.89
CA LEU A 139 -3.70 8.21 -7.86
C LEU A 139 -4.26 8.59 -6.49
N ASN A 140 -4.21 7.64 -5.56
CA ASN A 140 -4.47 7.86 -4.15
C ASN A 140 -3.13 7.89 -3.38
N ALA A 141 -3.17 8.34 -2.14
CA ALA A 141 -2.00 8.29 -1.28
C ALA A 141 -2.34 8.10 0.20
N HIS A 142 -1.37 7.59 0.96
CA HIS A 142 -1.50 7.48 2.42
C HIS A 142 -1.63 8.87 3.07
N LYS A 143 -0.90 9.86 2.56
CA LYS A 143 -1.00 11.27 2.97
C LYS A 143 -1.31 12.16 1.77
N ILE A 144 -2.39 12.93 1.85
CA ILE A 144 -2.76 13.92 0.82
C ILE A 144 -2.54 15.32 1.40
N ILE A 145 -1.80 16.15 0.67
CA ILE A 145 -1.46 17.52 1.07
C ILE A 145 -1.95 18.44 -0.04
N ASP A 146 -2.74 19.45 0.33
CA ASP A 146 -3.13 20.53 -0.57
C ASP A 146 -2.37 21.80 -0.20
N LEU A 147 -1.48 22.25 -1.09
CA LEU A 147 -0.66 23.44 -0.83
C LEU A 147 -1.46 24.74 -0.82
N ASN A 148 -2.62 24.80 -1.47
CA ASN A 148 -3.47 25.99 -1.42
C ASN A 148 -4.04 26.24 -0.01
N ASN A 149 -4.07 25.21 0.84
CA ASN A 149 -4.54 25.30 2.23
C ASN A 149 -3.42 25.65 3.23
N LEU A 150 -2.19 25.85 2.76
CA LEU A 150 -1.04 26.18 3.61
C LEU A 150 -0.65 27.65 3.42
N ASP A 151 -0.99 28.47 4.41
CA ASP A 151 -0.63 29.90 4.42
C ASP A 151 0.88 30.11 4.61
N GLY A 152 1.42 31.14 3.95
CA GLY A 152 2.80 31.61 4.15
C GLY A 152 3.87 30.90 3.31
N LEU A 153 3.47 30.07 2.34
CA LEU A 153 4.39 29.37 1.45
C LEU A 153 4.78 30.20 0.22
N SER A 154 5.95 30.82 0.26
CA SER A 154 6.66 31.23 -0.96
C SER A 154 7.40 30.00 -1.50
N LEU A 155 6.78 29.32 -2.46
CA LEU A 155 7.42 28.28 -3.26
C LEU A 155 7.74 28.91 -4.62
N ASP A 156 8.99 29.30 -4.80
CA ASP A 156 9.52 29.66 -6.12
C ASP A 156 9.46 28.44 -7.05
N ASP A 157 9.61 28.66 -8.36
CA ASP A 157 9.77 27.61 -9.37
C ASP A 157 11.11 26.89 -9.14
N LEU A 158 11.12 25.98 -8.16
CA LEU A 158 12.26 25.17 -7.75
C LEU A 158 12.33 23.93 -8.63
N ASP A 159 13.54 23.41 -8.83
CA ASP A 159 13.68 22.05 -9.37
C ASP A 159 13.07 21.02 -8.40
N ASP A 160 12.70 19.85 -8.94
CA ASP A 160 12.00 18.80 -8.19
C ASP A 160 12.74 18.41 -6.90
N ILE A 161 14.08 18.36 -6.91
CA ILE A 161 14.88 17.95 -5.74
C ILE A 161 14.85 19.03 -4.67
N ALA A 162 15.07 20.29 -5.06
CA ALA A 162 15.03 21.43 -4.15
C ALA A 162 13.63 21.60 -3.53
N PHE A 163 12.58 21.43 -4.34
CA PHE A 163 11.20 21.43 -3.87
C PHE A 163 10.94 20.34 -2.84
N ILE A 164 11.27 19.08 -3.16
CA ILE A 164 11.03 17.94 -2.28
C ILE A 164 11.78 18.11 -0.96
N LYS A 165 13.05 18.57 -0.99
CA LYS A 165 13.81 18.85 0.25
C LYS A 165 13.15 19.93 1.10
N LYS A 166 12.71 21.03 0.48
CA LYS A 166 12.06 22.15 1.18
C LYS A 166 10.77 21.71 1.85
N ILE A 167 9.90 21.03 1.10
CA ILE A 167 8.63 20.52 1.61
C ILE A 167 8.84 19.43 2.66
N SER A 168 9.81 18.54 2.46
CA SER A 168 10.10 17.47 3.43
C SER A 168 10.51 18.01 4.79
N ASN A 169 11.37 19.04 4.80
CA ASN A 169 11.79 19.68 6.05
C ASN A 169 10.65 20.46 6.72
N MET A 170 9.78 21.09 5.93
CA MET A 170 8.74 21.96 6.45
C MET A 170 7.52 21.20 6.98
N LEU A 171 7.05 20.20 6.24
CA LEU A 171 5.90 19.38 6.61
C LEU A 171 6.28 18.12 7.39
N ASP A 172 7.56 18.08 7.78
CA ASP A 172 8.19 16.97 8.48
C ASP A 172 7.88 15.62 7.85
N LEU A 173 8.04 15.55 6.52
CA LEU A 173 7.73 14.33 5.78
C LEU A 173 8.74 13.23 6.05
N THR A 174 9.91 13.55 6.62
CA THR A 174 10.91 12.55 6.99
C THR A 174 10.57 11.82 8.29
N HIS A 175 9.72 12.40 9.13
CA HIS A 175 9.13 11.69 10.24
C HIS A 175 7.95 10.87 9.71
N TYR A 176 8.17 9.56 9.56
CA TYR A 176 7.05 8.61 9.53
C TYR A 176 6.28 8.83 10.84
N SER A 177 5.05 9.32 10.73
CA SER A 177 4.16 9.47 11.89
C SER A 177 3.98 8.10 12.53
N HIS A 178 4.35 7.99 13.80
CA HIS A 178 3.95 6.88 14.67
C HIS A 178 2.42 6.80 14.78
#